data_AF-A0A1C5VG29-F1
#
_entry.id   AF-A0A1C5VG29-F1
#
_cell.length_a   1.000
_cell.length_b   1.000
_cell.length_c   1.000
_cell.angle_alpha   90.00
_cell.angle_beta   90.00
_cell.angle_gamma   90.00
#
_symmetry.space_group_name_H-M   'P 1'
#
loop_
_entity.id
_entity.type
_entity.pdbx_description
1 polymer ?
#
loop_
_entity_poly.entity_id
_entity_poly.type
_entity_poly.pdbx_seq_one_letter_code
_entity_poly.pdbx_strand_id
1 'polypeptide(L)' 'MNNSLAEVHPELVSEWSEKNLPLTPDDITFGSNKKVWWKEVLADGRKKERLHSHEAR' A
#
# COMPACT_ATOMS: atom_id res chain seq x y z
N MET A 1 -17.57 10.71 0.75
CA MET A 1 -17.14 9.30 0.90
C MET A 1 -15.64 9.31 0.79
N ASN A 2 -14.94 9.10 1.91
CA ASN A 2 -13.51 8.84 1.85
C ASN A 2 -13.39 7.35 1.45
N ASN A 3 -12.55 7.04 0.46
CA ASN A 3 -12.25 5.66 0.08
C ASN A 3 -10.75 5.45 0.30
N SER A 4 -10.30 5.88 1.47
CA SER A 4 -8.90 5.80 1.85
C SER A 4 -8.49 4.33 1.93
N LEU A 5 -7.27 4.03 1.48
CA LEU A 5 -6.78 2.66 1.39
C LEU A 5 -6.93 1.94 2.73
N ALA A 6 -6.69 2.64 3.85
CA ALA A 6 -6.87 2.08 5.19
C ALA A 6 -8.31 1.67 5.52
N GLU A 7 -9.29 2.41 5.01
CA GLU A 7 -10.71 2.18 5.29
C GLU A 7 -11.26 1.05 4.41
N VAL A 8 -10.88 1.02 3.12
CA VAL A 8 -11.39 0.03 2.16
C VAL A 8 -10.59 -1.27 2.11
N HIS A 9 -9.28 -1.23 2.38
CA HIS A 9 -8.37 -2.37 2.28
C HIS A 9 -7.34 -2.38 3.44
N PRO A 10 -7.78 -2.73 4.67
CA PRO A 10 -6.89 -2.83 5.83
C PRO A 10 -5.79 -3.90 5.68
N GLU A 11 -5.98 -4.89 4.80
CA GLU A 11 -4.95 -5.87 4.45
C GLU A 11 -3.73 -5.21 3.77
N LEU A 12 -3.97 -4.26 2.86
CA LEU A 12 -2.91 -3.52 2.16
C LEU A 12 -2.14 -2.59 3.12
N VAL A 13 -2.77 -2.14 4.20
CA VAL A 13 -2.07 -1.38 5.27
C VAL A 13 -0.96 -2.22 5.90
N SER A 14 -1.16 -3.52 6.07
CA SER A 14 -0.12 -4.41 6.61
C SER A 14 1.06 -4.57 5.65
N GLU A 15 0.81 -4.43 4.35
CA GLU A 15 1.83 -4.40 3.30
C GLU A 15 2.42 -2.99 3.11
N TRP A 16 2.04 -1.96 3.86
CA TRP A 16 2.56 -0.61 3.68
C TRP A 16 4.03 -0.49 4.10
N SER A 17 4.89 0.06 3.24
CA SER A 17 6.28 0.38 3.59
C SER A 17 6.42 1.74 4.27
N GLU A 18 7.29 1.81 5.28
CA GLU A 18 7.69 3.05 5.96
C GLU A 18 8.47 4.00 5.03
N LYS A 19 8.95 3.50 3.87
CA LYS A 19 9.60 4.31 2.83
C LYS A 19 8.66 5.30 2.14
N ASN A 20 7.36 5.18 2.38
CA ASN A 20 6.37 6.13 1.88
C ASN A 20 6.24 7.38 2.75
N LEU A 21 6.83 7.41 3.95
CA LEU A 21 6.75 8.58 4.83
C LEU A 21 7.21 9.85 4.08
N PRO A 22 6.48 10.98 4.22
CA PRO A 22 5.39 11.21 5.18
C PRO A 22 3.98 10.76 4.73
N LEU A 23 3.82 10.09 3.57
CA LEU A 23 2.53 9.59 3.10
C LEU A 23 2.05 8.41 3.95
N THR A 24 0.75 8.40 4.25
CA THR A 24 0.08 7.32 4.99
C THR A 24 -0.97 6.63 4.11
N PRO A 25 -1.39 5.40 4.46
CA PRO A 25 -2.53 4.73 3.83
C PRO A 25 -3.86 5.50 3.92
N ASP A 26 -3.95 6.48 4.83
CA ASP A 26 -5.12 7.34 4.98
C ASP A 26 -5.11 8.51 3.97
N ASP A 27 -3.91 8.97 3.59
CA ASP A 27 -3.68 10.06 2.63
C ASP A 27 -3.91 9.64 1.17
N ILE A 28 -3.95 8.32 0.90
CA ILE A 28 -4.18 7.80 -0.44
C ILE A 28 -5.49 7.03 -0.53
N THR A 29 -6.22 7.25 -1.62
CA THR A 29 -7.40 6.47 -1.95
C THR A 29 -7.03 5.24 -2.76
N PHE A 30 -7.79 4.16 -2.59
CA PHE A 30 -7.67 2.99 -3.45
C PHE A 30 -7.95 3.39 -4.92
N GLY A 31 -7.10 2.96 -5.86
CA GLY A 31 -7.14 3.40 -7.26
C GLY A 31 -6.44 4.74 -7.56
N SER A 32 -5.71 5.33 -6.60
CA SER A 32 -4.86 6.50 -6.89
C SER A 32 -3.70 6.11 -7.81
N ASN A 33 -3.35 7.00 -8.76
CA ASN A 33 -2.18 6.83 -9.65
C ASN A 33 -0.82 7.03 -8.94
N LYS A 34 -0.83 7.09 -7.60
CA LYS A 34 0.39 7.24 -6.79
C LYS A 34 1.13 5.90 -6.73
N LYS A 35 2.44 5.95 -6.96
CA LYS A 35 3.33 4.80 -6.77
C LYS A 35 3.87 4.84 -5.35
N VAL A 36 3.62 3.77 -4.61
CA VAL A 36 4.03 3.64 -3.21
C VAL A 36 4.75 2.31 -3.01
N TRP A 37 5.56 2.24 -1.96
CA TRP A 37 6.34 1.07 -1.60
C TRP A 37 5.48 0.11 -0.79
N TRP A 38 5.46 -1.15 -1.21
CA TRP A 38 4.76 -2.22 -0.52
C TRP A 38 5.75 -3.27 -0.02
N LYS A 39 5.58 -3.72 1.22
CA LYS A 39 6.22 -4.87 1.85
C LYS A 39 5.50 -6.14 1.38
N GLU A 40 6.06 -6.84 0.40
CA GLU A 40 5.59 -8.18 0.04
C GLU A 40 6.35 -9.23 0.88
N VAL A 41 5.61 -10.16 1.47
CA VAL A 41 6.19 -11.36 2.08
C VAL A 41 6.19 -12.47 1.05
N LEU A 42 7.38 -12.91 0.64
CA LEU A 42 7.55 -14.06 -0.23
C LEU A 42 7.25 -15.35 0.53
N ALA A 43 6.79 -16.39 -0.19
CA ALA A 43 6.49 -17.71 0.39
C ALA A 43 7.68 -18.35 1.15
N ASP A 44 8.91 -17.96 0.83
CA ASP A 44 10.14 -18.38 1.51
C ASP A 44 10.42 -17.61 2.84
N GLY A 45 9.50 -16.74 3.28
CA GLY A 45 9.67 -15.91 4.48
C GLY A 45 10.55 -14.67 4.28
N ARG A 46 11.07 -14.43 3.07
CA ARG A 46 11.83 -13.22 2.74
C ARG A 46 10.88 -12.03 2.58
N LYS A 47 11.21 -10.91 3.20
CA LYS A 47 10.54 -9.63 3.02
C LYS A 47 11.20 -8.90 1.85
N LYS A 48 10.41 -8.49 0.85
CA LYS A 48 10.86 -7.62 -0.23
C LYS A 48 10.01 -6.35 -0.26
N GLU A 49 10.58 -5.26 -0.73
CA GLU A 49 9.84 -4.03 -0.93
C GLU A 49 9.78 -3.72 -2.42
N ARG A 50 8.56 -3.48 -2.94
CA ARG A 50 8.36 -3.16 -4.35
C ARG A 50 7.60 -1.86 -4.50
N LEU A 51 8.08 -1.00 -5.40
CA LEU A 51 7.35 0.18 -5.84
C LEU A 51 6.28 -0.26 -6.85
N HIS A 52 5.01 -0.16 -6.47
CA HIS A 52 3.88 -0.46 -7.35
C HIS A 52 2.63 0.34 -6.95
N SER A 53 1.64 0.40 -7.83
CA SER A 53 0.35 1.05 -7.59
C SER A 53 -0.71 -0.03 -7.63
N HIS A 54 -1.52 -0.15 -6.57
CA HIS A 54 -2.66 -1.06 -6.59
C HIS A 54 -3.78 -0.36 -7.37
N GLU A 55 -3.80 -0.58 -8.67
CA GLU A 55 -4.86 -0.13 -9.57
C GLU A 55 -6.10 -1.00 -9.30
N ALA A 56 -7.20 -0.38 -8.84
CA ALA A 56 -8.50 -1.02 -8.84
C ALA A 56 -8.88 -1.25 -10.31
N ARG A 57 -8.71 -2.48 -10.81
CA ARG A 57 -9.13 -2.83 -12.16
C ARG A 57 -10.64 -2.97 -12.25
#